data_AF-A0A2A5E5I3-F1
#
_entry.id   AF-A0A2A5E5I3-F1
#
_cell.length_a   1.000
_cell.length_b   1.000
_cell.length_c   1.000
_cell.angle_alpha   90.00
_cell.angle_beta   90.00
_cell.angle_gamma   90.00
#
_symmetry.space_group_name_H-M   'P 1'
#
loop_
_entity.id
_entity.type
_entity.pdbx_description
1 polymer ?
#
loop_
_entity_poly.entity_id
_entity_poly.type
_entity_poly.pdbx_seq_one_letter_code
_entity_poly.pdbx_strand_id
1 'polypeptide(L)'
;MIQTLLASSHLNKEGNEVVYVLVDTVLYAGFGLAIVLTLILVNKPVWKQVFAILTILAFTPLISFYTHTLSFGIGIISIELTALAILILHFTLNPDVFSAFKSFIETNEETEESQSNKFEVSVRHFESRFQNKSTPELENIATDNSLVPAAVEAAKRILERN
;
A
#
# COMPACT_ATOMS: atom_id res chain seq x y z
N MET A 1 20.58 21.34 3.10
CA MET A 1 20.29 22.66 3.70
C MET A 1 18.90 22.56 4.31
N ILE A 2 18.79 22.46 5.63
CA ILE A 2 17.53 22.30 6.36
C ILE A 2 16.94 23.71 6.52
N GLN A 3 15.72 23.95 6.06
CA GLN A 3 15.08 25.27 6.04
C GLN A 3 14.09 25.36 7.21
N THR A 4 14.58 25.86 8.33
CA THR A 4 13.80 26.05 9.57
C THR A 4 12.63 26.98 9.33
N LEU A 5 11.40 26.44 9.37
CA LEU A 5 10.18 27.17 8.98
C LEU A 5 9.57 28.06 10.08
N LEU A 6 9.95 27.89 11.36
CA LEU A 6 9.35 28.63 12.47
C LEU A 6 10.39 28.91 13.58
N ALA A 7 10.86 30.15 13.66
CA ALA A 7 11.66 30.66 14.77
C ALA A 7 10.77 31.61 15.59
N SER A 8 10.10 31.13 16.63
CA SER A 8 9.49 32.03 17.62
C SER A 8 10.57 32.46 18.60
N SER A 9 10.94 33.74 18.59
CA SER A 9 11.86 34.27 19.59
C SER A 9 11.11 34.63 20.87
N HIS A 10 11.62 34.16 22.00
CA HIS A 10 11.14 34.54 23.32
C HIS A 10 12.32 35.04 24.16
N LEU A 11 12.08 36.06 24.97
CA LEU A 11 13.07 36.53 25.94
C LEU A 11 13.07 35.56 27.12
N ASN A 12 14.23 35.00 27.45
CA ASN A 12 14.39 34.25 28.69
C ASN A 12 14.37 35.20 29.90
N LYS A 13 14.42 34.64 31.12
CA LYS A 13 14.41 35.43 32.38
C LYS A 13 15.60 36.39 32.52
N GLU A 14 16.63 36.25 31.70
CA GLU A 14 17.86 37.06 31.69
C GLU A 14 17.83 38.12 30.58
N GLY A 15 16.75 38.22 29.81
CA GLY A 15 16.63 39.14 28.68
C GLY A 15 17.35 38.69 27.42
N ASN A 16 17.82 37.44 27.37
CA ASN A 16 18.42 36.85 26.17
C ASN A 16 17.35 36.34 25.21
N GLU A 17 17.53 36.60 23.92
CA GLU A 17 16.67 36.06 22.88
C GLU A 17 16.94 34.55 22.72
N VAL A 18 15.96 33.72 23.07
CA VAL A 18 16.01 32.28 22.86
C VAL A 18 15.19 31.97 21.62
N VAL A 19 15.89 31.50 20.58
CA VAL A 19 15.27 31.03 19.35
C VAL A 19 15.08 29.52 19.47
N TYR A 20 13.81 29.09 19.56
CA TYR A 20 13.49 27.67 19.46
C TYR A 20 13.52 27.27 17.99
N VAL A 21 14.58 26.57 17.61
CA VAL A 21 14.71 26.00 16.27
C VAL A 21 14.04 24.63 16.25
N LEU A 22 12.82 24.58 15.71
CA LEU A 22 12.18 23.30 15.39
C LEU A 22 12.85 22.73 14.13
N VAL A 23 13.39 21.52 14.27
CA VAL A 23 13.96 20.79 13.14
C VAL A 23 12.81 20.31 12.26
N ASP A 24 12.84 20.60 10.95
CA ASP A 24 11.75 20.30 10.01
C ASP A 24 11.34 18.81 10.05
N THR A 25 12.29 17.91 10.28
CA THR A 25 12.06 16.46 10.39
C THR A 25 11.16 16.09 11.56
N VAL A 26 11.23 16.83 12.66
CA VAL A 26 10.36 16.68 13.85
C VAL A 26 8.99 17.25 13.58
N LEU A 27 8.91 18.34 12.82
CA LEU A 27 7.64 18.90 12.39
C LEU A 27 6.88 17.93 11.47
N TYR A 28 7.56 17.29 10.52
CA TYR A 28 6.97 16.26 9.66
C TYR A 28 6.51 15.04 10.45
N ALA A 29 7.28 14.60 11.46
CA ALA A 29 6.84 13.56 12.38
C ALA A 29 5.54 13.96 13.10
N GLY A 30 5.46 15.20 13.58
CA GLY A 30 4.27 15.75 14.23
C GLY A 30 3.03 15.74 13.34
N PHE A 31 3.15 16.18 12.08
CA PHE A 31 2.05 16.09 11.11
C PHE A 31 1.63 14.64 10.84
N GLY A 32 2.59 13.73 10.67
CA GLY A 32 2.31 12.31 10.51
C GLY A 32 1.54 11.73 11.70
N LEU A 33 1.96 12.06 12.92
CA LEU A 33 1.29 11.63 14.15
C LEU A 33 -0.12 12.24 14.28
N ALA A 34 -0.32 13.48 13.86
CA ALA A 34 -1.65 14.11 13.84
C ALA A 34 -2.60 13.39 12.87
N ILE A 35 -2.11 12.94 11.71
CA ILE A 35 -2.88 12.12 10.77
C ILE A 35 -3.24 10.78 11.42
N VAL A 36 -2.27 10.09 12.03
CA VAL A 36 -2.52 8.81 12.73
C VAL A 36 -3.56 8.98 13.83
N LEU A 37 -3.44 10.03 14.65
CA LEU A 37 -4.39 10.34 15.72
C LEU A 37 -5.80 10.58 15.16
N THR A 38 -5.90 11.35 14.07
CA THR A 38 -7.19 11.59 13.41
C THR A 38 -7.82 10.29 12.93
N LEU A 39 -7.04 9.39 12.33
CA LEU A 39 -7.52 8.08 11.89
C LEU A 39 -7.99 7.20 13.06
N ILE A 40 -7.28 7.27 14.20
CA ILE A 40 -7.70 6.60 15.45
C ILE A 40 -9.03 7.16 15.94
N LEU A 41 -9.19 8.50 15.97
CA LEU A 41 -10.41 9.16 16.43
C LEU A 41 -11.62 8.84 15.53
N VAL A 42 -11.41 8.71 14.22
CA VAL A 42 -12.46 8.31 13.25
C VAL A 42 -12.65 6.77 13.21
N ASN A 43 -11.93 6.03 14.08
CA ASN A 43 -11.99 4.56 14.20
C ASN A 43 -11.71 3.84 12.86
N LYS A 44 -10.79 4.37 12.05
CA LYS A 44 -10.39 3.78 10.77
C LYS A 44 -9.22 2.82 10.98
N PRO A 45 -9.37 1.51 10.69
CA PRO A 45 -8.32 0.51 10.99
C PRO A 45 -7.01 0.75 10.23
N VAL A 46 -7.05 1.58 9.16
CA VAL A 46 -5.88 1.97 8.36
C VAL A 46 -4.80 2.72 9.15
N TRP A 47 -5.13 3.25 10.34
CA TRP A 47 -4.17 3.96 11.20
C TRP A 47 -2.95 3.09 11.53
N LYS A 48 -3.13 1.77 11.64
CA LYS A 48 -2.05 0.82 11.97
C LYS A 48 -0.99 0.78 10.87
N GLN A 49 -1.42 0.76 9.61
CA GLN A 49 -0.53 0.77 8.44
C GLN A 49 0.17 2.12 8.30
N VAL A 50 -0.59 3.22 8.45
CA VAL A 50 -0.03 4.58 8.39
C VAL A 50 1.02 4.79 9.49
N PHE A 51 0.76 4.33 10.70
CA PHE A 51 1.71 4.40 11.81
C PHE A 51 2.97 3.54 11.57
N ALA A 52 2.81 2.33 11.00
CA ALA A 52 3.94 1.49 10.63
C ALA A 52 4.84 2.18 9.59
N ILE A 53 4.25 2.75 8.52
CA ILE A 53 4.97 3.49 7.49
C ILE A 53 5.71 4.69 8.08
N LEU A 54 5.03 5.47 8.93
CA LEU A 54 5.62 6.62 9.62
C LEU A 54 6.83 6.21 10.47
N THR A 55 6.72 5.09 11.18
CA THR A 55 7.82 4.57 12.02
C THR A 55 8.98 4.04 11.17
N ILE A 56 8.71 3.42 10.02
CA ILE A 56 9.76 3.01 9.07
C ILE A 56 10.48 4.23 8.48
N LEU A 57 9.76 5.31 8.17
CA LEU A 57 10.36 6.56 7.69
C LEU A 57 11.29 7.20 8.72
N ALA A 58 11.12 6.93 10.02
CA ALA A 58 12.00 7.43 11.07
C ALA A 58 13.41 6.81 11.05
N PHE A 59 13.63 5.72 10.31
CA PHE A 59 14.98 5.20 10.04
C PHE A 59 15.72 6.00 8.95
N THR A 60 15.03 6.94 8.31
CA THR A 60 15.61 7.80 7.27
C THR A 60 15.80 9.23 7.80
N PRO A 61 16.64 10.05 7.17
CA PRO A 61 16.79 11.46 7.55
C PRO A 61 15.54 12.33 7.31
N LEU A 62 14.46 11.79 6.73
CA LEU A 62 13.25 12.56 6.41
C LEU A 62 12.43 12.90 7.65
N ILE A 63 12.33 11.98 8.60
CA ILE A 63 11.44 12.10 9.76
C ILE A 63 12.23 11.72 11.01
N SER A 64 12.04 12.49 12.07
CA SER A 64 12.62 12.16 13.37
C SER A 64 11.62 12.48 14.48
N PHE A 65 11.39 11.55 15.40
CA PHE A 65 10.44 11.76 16.49
C PHE A 65 11.01 12.63 17.62
N TYR A 66 12.34 12.79 17.68
CA TYR A 66 13.05 13.49 18.74
C TYR A 66 14.31 14.14 18.18
N THR A 67 14.71 15.26 18.76
CA THR A 67 15.92 16.00 18.34
C THR A 67 17.22 15.27 18.69
N HIS A 68 17.17 14.33 19.65
CA HIS A 68 18.31 13.53 20.08
C HIS A 68 17.99 12.05 19.86
N THR A 69 18.85 11.38 19.09
CA THR A 69 18.68 9.96 18.74
C THR A 69 19.71 9.11 19.47
N LEU A 70 19.25 8.01 20.08
CA LEU A 70 20.13 6.97 20.59
C LEU A 70 20.27 5.89 19.51
N SER A 71 21.33 5.99 18.72
CA SER A 71 21.56 5.12 17.55
C SER A 71 22.69 4.14 17.78
N PHE A 72 22.50 2.90 17.33
CA PHE A 72 23.57 1.90 17.23
C PHE A 72 24.06 1.83 15.78
N GLY A 73 25.35 2.08 15.56
CA GLY A 73 25.96 2.08 14.23
C GLY A 73 26.72 0.80 13.95
N ILE A 74 26.47 0.18 12.79
CA ILE A 74 27.36 -0.84 12.21
C ILE A 74 27.77 -0.33 10.82
N GLY A 75 28.98 0.23 10.72
CA GLY A 75 29.46 0.84 9.47
C GLY A 75 28.70 2.12 9.12
N ILE A 76 28.15 2.18 7.90
CA ILE A 76 27.42 3.36 7.35
C ILE A 76 25.94 3.36 7.81
N ILE A 77 25.45 2.23 8.32
CA ILE A 77 24.06 2.08 8.74
C ILE A 77 23.98 2.41 10.23
N SER A 78 23.23 3.46 10.56
CA SER A 78 22.84 3.79 11.93
C SER A 78 21.40 3.36 12.14
N ILE A 79 21.18 2.45 13.09
CA ILE A 79 19.85 1.99 13.48
C ILE A 79 19.44 2.77 14.71
N GLU A 80 18.31 3.46 14.61
CA GLU A 80 17.75 4.25 15.68
C GLU A 80 16.95 3.32 16.62
N LEU A 81 17.44 3.16 17.85
CA LEU A 81 16.96 2.08 18.73
C LEU A 81 15.52 2.32 19.20
N THR A 82 15.11 3.58 19.33
CA THR A 82 13.78 3.94 19.80
C THR A 82 12.75 3.71 18.70
N ALA A 83 13.00 4.13 17.45
CA ALA A 83 12.14 3.79 16.31
C ALA A 83 12.03 2.27 16.14
N LEU A 84 13.12 1.52 16.32
CA LEU A 84 13.10 0.06 16.29
C LEU A 84 12.23 -0.54 17.38
N ALA A 85 12.38 -0.09 18.63
CA ALA A 85 11.56 -0.55 19.74
C ALA A 85 10.06 -0.26 19.51
N ILE A 86 9.73 0.94 19.04
CA ILE A 86 8.36 1.34 18.69
C ILE A 86 7.81 0.44 17.58
N LEU A 87 8.60 0.19 16.53
CA LEU A 87 8.18 -0.64 15.41
C LEU A 87 7.91 -2.08 15.83
N ILE A 88 8.80 -2.67 16.65
CA ILE A 88 8.64 -4.03 17.19
C ILE A 88 7.38 -4.10 18.06
N LEU A 89 7.19 -3.14 18.96
CA LEU A 89 6.02 -3.08 19.83
C LEU A 89 4.73 -2.98 19.01
N HIS A 90 4.73 -2.10 17.99
CA HIS A 90 3.59 -1.90 17.12
C HIS A 90 3.19 -3.19 16.39
N PHE A 91 4.15 -3.88 15.80
CA PHE A 91 3.89 -5.14 15.10
C PHE A 91 3.47 -6.28 16.03
N THR A 92 4.00 -6.31 17.26
CA THR A 92 3.61 -7.29 18.27
C THR A 92 2.15 -7.09 18.70
N LEU A 93 1.71 -5.84 18.84
CA LEU A 93 0.34 -5.50 19.23
C LEU A 93 -0.65 -5.53 18.06
N ASN A 94 -0.16 -5.42 16.82
CA ASN A 94 -0.99 -5.35 15.61
C ASN A 94 -0.52 -6.38 14.56
N PRO A 95 -0.65 -7.69 14.83
CA PRO A 95 -0.21 -8.73 13.90
C PRO A 95 -0.95 -8.71 12.56
N ASP A 96 -2.15 -8.11 12.52
CA ASP A 96 -2.96 -7.94 11.31
C ASP A 96 -2.27 -7.06 10.24
N VAL A 97 -1.34 -6.18 10.64
CA VAL A 97 -0.57 -5.34 9.72
C VAL A 97 0.27 -6.17 8.75
N PHE A 98 0.83 -7.30 9.20
CA PHE A 98 1.59 -8.21 8.33
C PHE A 98 0.69 -8.88 7.27
N SER A 99 -0.53 -9.27 7.65
CA SER A 99 -1.46 -9.90 6.70
C SER A 99 -1.86 -8.95 5.57
N ALA A 100 -2.05 -7.67 5.88
CA ALA A 100 -2.32 -6.64 4.88
C ALA A 100 -1.12 -6.44 3.94
N PHE A 101 0.10 -6.41 4.48
CA PHE A 101 1.31 -6.27 3.67
C PHE A 101 1.54 -7.47 2.75
N LYS A 102 1.30 -8.68 3.27
CA LYS A 102 1.37 -9.92 2.48
C LYS A 102 0.36 -9.92 1.34
N SER A 103 -0.89 -9.54 1.60
CA SER A 103 -1.90 -9.43 0.54
C SER A 103 -1.55 -8.39 -0.52
N PHE A 104 -0.93 -7.27 -0.14
CA PHE A 104 -0.47 -6.24 -1.09
C PHE A 104 0.67 -6.73 -1.99
N ILE A 105 1.57 -7.56 -1.45
CA ILE A 105 2.65 -8.19 -2.22
C ILE A 105 2.09 -9.30 -3.13
N GLU A 106 1.19 -10.15 -2.62
CA GLU A 106 0.60 -11.27 -3.36
C GLU A 106 -0.38 -10.81 -4.45
N THR A 107 -1.00 -9.62 -4.34
CA THR A 107 -1.93 -9.10 -5.36
C THR A 107 -1.23 -8.76 -6.69
N ASN A 108 0.11 -8.62 -6.70
CA ASN A 108 0.88 -8.44 -7.95
C ASN A 108 1.28 -9.75 -8.62
N GLU A 109 1.10 -10.89 -7.94
CA GLU A 109 1.19 -12.21 -8.55
C GLU A 109 -0.23 -12.64 -8.94
N GLU A 110 -0.84 -11.97 -9.92
CA GLU A 110 -1.84 -12.65 -10.74
C GLU A 110 -1.10 -13.77 -11.49
N THR A 111 -0.93 -14.91 -10.82
CA THR A 111 -0.37 -16.12 -11.39
C THR A 111 -1.14 -16.40 -12.68
N GLU A 112 -0.45 -16.76 -13.76
CA GLU A 112 -1.05 -17.08 -15.07
C GLU A 112 -2.22 -18.09 -14.95
N GLU A 113 -2.19 -18.91 -13.90
CA GLU A 113 -3.27 -19.81 -13.46
C GLU A 113 -4.60 -19.09 -13.19
N SER A 114 -4.61 -17.90 -12.57
CA SER A 114 -5.83 -17.16 -12.24
C SER A 114 -6.48 -16.53 -13.48
N GLN A 115 -5.67 -16.07 -14.45
CA GLN A 115 -6.16 -15.54 -15.71
C GLN A 115 -6.68 -16.65 -16.63
N SER A 116 -5.98 -17.78 -16.69
CA SER A 116 -6.44 -18.99 -17.39
C SER A 116 -7.77 -19.48 -16.83
N ASN A 117 -7.92 -19.52 -15.51
CA ASN A 117 -9.15 -19.98 -14.87
C ASN A 117 -10.32 -18.98 -15.09
N LYS A 118 -10.07 -17.67 -15.00
CA LYS A 118 -11.06 -16.63 -15.36
C LYS A 118 -11.49 -16.72 -16.83
N PHE A 119 -10.54 -17.00 -17.74
CA PHE A 119 -10.82 -17.19 -19.15
C PHE A 119 -11.68 -18.44 -19.40
N GLU A 120 -11.32 -19.59 -18.82
CA GLU A 120 -12.06 -20.84 -18.97
C GLU A 120 -13.48 -20.76 -18.37
N VAL A 121 -13.66 -20.07 -17.23
CA VAL A 121 -14.99 -19.79 -16.67
C VAL A 121 -15.83 -18.93 -17.62
N SER A 122 -15.21 -17.92 -18.26
CA SER A 122 -15.88 -17.07 -19.24
C SER A 122 -16.27 -17.85 -20.50
N VAL A 123 -15.38 -18.72 -21.00
CA VAL A 123 -15.66 -19.61 -22.14
C VAL A 123 -16.84 -20.52 -21.83
N ARG A 124 -16.87 -21.18 -20.67
CA ARG A 124 -18.00 -22.04 -20.26
C ARG A 124 -19.32 -21.29 -20.14
N HIS A 125 -19.29 -20.05 -19.65
CA HIS A 125 -20.48 -19.20 -19.58
C HIS A 125 -21.06 -18.93 -20.98
N PHE A 126 -20.20 -18.61 -21.95
CA PHE A 126 -20.62 -18.42 -23.33
C PHE A 126 -21.04 -19.74 -23.99
N GLU A 127 -20.36 -20.85 -23.72
CA GLU A 127 -20.76 -22.17 -24.22
C GLU A 127 -22.20 -22.47 -23.82
N SER A 128 -22.54 -22.32 -22.54
CA SER A 128 -23.91 -22.54 -22.04
C SER A 128 -24.94 -21.65 -22.73
N ARG A 129 -24.59 -20.39 -22.99
CA ARG A 129 -25.48 -19.43 -23.66
C ARG A 129 -25.66 -19.74 -25.15
N PHE A 130 -24.70 -20.42 -25.77
CA PHE A 130 -24.67 -20.74 -27.20
C PHE A 130 -25.22 -22.13 -27.54
N GLN A 131 -25.54 -22.97 -26.55
CA GLN A 131 -26.10 -24.32 -26.76
C GLN A 131 -27.36 -24.34 -27.63
N ASN A 132 -28.18 -23.28 -27.58
CA ASN A 132 -29.43 -23.20 -28.34
C ASN A 132 -29.30 -22.39 -29.65
N LYS A 133 -28.09 -22.02 -30.06
CA LYS A 133 -27.85 -21.26 -31.30
C LYS A 133 -27.73 -22.20 -32.50
N SER A 134 -28.14 -21.71 -33.66
CA SER A 134 -28.00 -22.43 -34.92
C SER A 134 -26.55 -22.39 -35.42
N THR A 135 -26.12 -23.40 -36.18
CA THR A 135 -24.78 -23.46 -36.80
C THR A 135 -24.35 -22.17 -37.52
N PRO A 136 -25.18 -21.53 -38.39
CA PRO A 136 -24.78 -20.28 -39.04
C PRO A 136 -24.62 -19.11 -38.05
N GLU A 137 -25.33 -19.10 -36.91
CA GLU A 137 -25.10 -18.10 -35.87
C GLU A 137 -23.78 -18.32 -35.14
N LEU A 138 -23.38 -19.58 -34.90
CA LEU A 138 -22.11 -19.91 -34.27
C LEU A 138 -20.93 -19.56 -35.17
N GLU A 139 -21.03 -19.81 -36.48
CA GLU A 139 -20.01 -19.41 -37.46
C GLU A 139 -19.81 -17.90 -37.51
N ASN A 140 -20.91 -17.13 -37.46
CA ASN A 140 -20.85 -15.68 -37.36
C ASN A 140 -20.13 -15.22 -36.07
N ILE A 141 -20.40 -15.86 -34.93
CA ILE A 141 -19.73 -15.53 -33.65
C ILE A 141 -18.25 -15.93 -33.68
N ALA A 142 -17.89 -17.03 -34.31
CA ALA A 142 -16.52 -17.52 -34.40
C ALA A 142 -15.63 -16.68 -35.34
N THR A 143 -16.24 -15.94 -36.27
CA THR A 143 -15.56 -15.12 -37.28
C THR A 143 -15.60 -13.62 -36.98
N ASP A 144 -16.46 -13.18 -36.07
CA ASP A 144 -16.59 -11.79 -35.66
C ASP A 144 -15.49 -11.37 -34.66
N ASN A 145 -14.52 -10.61 -35.17
CA ASN A 145 -13.41 -10.05 -34.38
C ASN A 145 -13.82 -8.91 -33.43
N SER A 146 -15.07 -8.45 -33.46
CA SER A 146 -15.57 -7.43 -32.52
C SER A 146 -16.02 -8.01 -31.18
N LEU A 147 -16.15 -9.34 -31.09
CA LEU A 147 -16.60 -10.03 -29.90
C LEU A 147 -15.45 -10.37 -28.94
N VAL A 148 -15.81 -10.56 -27.67
CA VAL A 148 -14.83 -10.93 -26.64
C VAL A 148 -14.17 -12.28 -26.99
N PRO A 149 -12.84 -12.45 -26.80
CA PRO A 149 -12.12 -13.66 -27.20
C PRO A 149 -12.71 -14.95 -26.61
N ALA A 150 -13.23 -14.89 -25.37
CA ALA A 150 -13.87 -16.03 -24.72
C ALA A 150 -15.18 -16.47 -25.41
N ALA A 151 -15.91 -15.55 -26.05
CA ALA A 151 -17.11 -15.87 -26.81
C ALA A 151 -16.75 -16.51 -28.17
N VAL A 152 -15.72 -15.98 -28.83
CA VAL A 152 -15.19 -16.55 -30.08
C VAL A 152 -14.72 -17.99 -29.85
N GLU A 153 -13.95 -18.20 -28.78
CA GLU A 153 -13.43 -19.52 -28.39
C GLU A 153 -14.56 -20.50 -28.04
N ALA A 154 -15.57 -20.05 -27.27
CA ALA A 154 -16.74 -20.87 -26.96
C ALA A 154 -17.52 -21.31 -28.20
N ALA A 155 -17.70 -20.41 -29.18
CA ALA A 155 -18.39 -20.75 -30.43
C ALA A 155 -17.60 -21.76 -31.27
N LYS A 156 -16.26 -21.62 -31.35
CA LYS A 156 -15.39 -22.61 -32.01
C LYS A 156 -15.49 -23.99 -31.36
N ARG A 157 -15.41 -24.07 -30.03
CA ARG A 157 -15.52 -25.34 -29.30
C ARG A 157 -16.86 -26.05 -29.51
N ILE A 158 -17.96 -25.30 -29.67
CA ILE A 158 -19.27 -25.87 -29.97
C ILE A 158 -19.33 -26.38 -31.42
N LEU A 159 -18.78 -25.63 -32.38
CA LEU A 159 -18.70 -26.05 -33.78
C LEU A 159 -17.82 -27.30 -33.97
N GLU A 160 -16.74 -27.46 -33.21
CA GLU A 160 -15.88 -28.64 -33.26
C GLU A 160 -16.50 -29.89 -32.60
N ARG A 161 -17.48 -29.70 -31.70
CA ARG A 161 -18.18 -30.81 -31.01
C ARG A 161 -19.38 -31.36 -31.78
N ASN A 162 -19.88 -30.62 -32.78
CA ASN A 162 -21.03 -30.98 -33.61
C ASN A 162 -20.58 -31.47 -34.99
#